data_AF-A0A950WW62-F1
#
_entry.id   AF-A0A950WW62-F1
#
_cell.length_a   1.000
_cell.length_b   1.000
_cell.length_c   1.000
_cell.angle_alpha   90.00
_cell.angle_beta   90.00
_cell.angle_gamma   90.00
#
_symmetry.space_group_name_H-M   'P 1'
#
loop_
_entity.id
_entity.type
_entity.pdbx_description
1 polymer ?
#
loop_
_entity_poly.entity_id
_entity_poly.type
_entity_poly.pdbx_seq_one_letter_code
_entity_poly.pdbx_strand_id
1 'polypeptide(L)'
;MTVTGPKGFRAAGIACGIKPSGDPDLALVTTIDGKAVPAAAVFTSNLATAAPVQVSRAHLAATQGRAAAVVLSSGNANAATGERGKADAERMCALAADGLGCEPEHVLVCSTGLIGFYLPMAALESGVPAAVTQLAADGGPSAAEAIRTTDTHAKQTLVNGNGFAVGGIAKGAAMLAPNMATMLAV
;
A
#
# COMPACT_ATOMS: atom_id res chain seq x y z
N MET A 1 -17.29 -4.86 -5.51
CA MET A 1 -16.08 -5.63 -5.90
C MET A 1 -14.99 -4.62 -6.26
N THR A 2 -13.76 -4.85 -5.81
CA THR A 2 -12.67 -3.85 -5.73
C THR A 2 -11.39 -4.44 -6.37
N VAL A 3 -10.21 -4.08 -5.89
CA VAL A 3 -8.90 -4.67 -6.19
C VAL A 3 -8.85 -6.23 -6.09
N THR A 4 -9.77 -6.86 -5.36
CA THR A 4 -9.90 -8.34 -5.31
C THR A 4 -10.96 -8.92 -6.26
N GLY A 5 -11.58 -8.08 -7.11
CA GLY A 5 -12.50 -8.53 -8.15
C GLY A 5 -11.82 -9.36 -9.25
N PRO A 6 -10.62 -8.97 -9.75
CA PRO A 6 -9.82 -9.84 -10.60
C PRO A 6 -9.36 -11.10 -9.86
N LYS A 7 -9.37 -12.24 -10.57
CA LYS A 7 -8.89 -13.51 -10.01
C LYS A 7 -7.40 -13.43 -9.67
N GLY A 8 -7.00 -14.14 -8.61
CA GLY A 8 -5.60 -14.25 -8.23
C GLY A 8 -5.12 -13.18 -7.24
N PHE A 9 -6.02 -12.34 -6.73
CA PHE A 9 -5.71 -11.34 -5.71
C PHE A 9 -6.50 -11.54 -4.43
N ARG A 10 -5.87 -11.17 -3.32
CA ARG A 10 -6.47 -11.10 -1.98
C ARG A 10 -6.02 -9.80 -1.32
N ALA A 11 -6.81 -9.32 -0.37
CA ALA A 11 -6.49 -8.09 0.34
C ALA A 11 -6.92 -8.15 1.80
N ALA A 12 -6.34 -7.25 2.60
CA ALA A 12 -6.72 -7.00 3.98
C ALA A 12 -6.67 -5.50 4.24
N GLY A 13 -7.47 -5.04 5.20
CA GLY A 13 -7.39 -3.71 5.77
C GLY A 13 -7.73 -3.78 7.24
N ILE A 14 -6.82 -3.30 8.09
CA ILE A 14 -6.90 -3.43 9.55
C ILE A 14 -6.55 -2.10 10.22
N ALA A 15 -6.92 -1.97 11.49
CA ALA A 15 -6.36 -0.96 12.37
C ALA A 15 -5.12 -1.56 13.06
N CYS A 16 -3.95 -0.97 12.86
CA CYS A 16 -2.72 -1.31 13.55
C CYS A 16 -2.24 -0.23 14.52
N GLY A 17 -2.87 0.96 14.52
CA GLY A 17 -2.62 2.00 15.53
C GLY A 17 -1.68 3.13 15.08
N ILE A 18 -1.60 3.39 13.77
CA ILE A 18 -1.00 4.61 13.22
C ILE A 18 -1.93 5.80 13.46
N LYS A 19 -3.24 5.62 13.28
CA LYS A 19 -4.25 6.65 13.52
C LYS A 19 -4.70 6.64 14.98
N PRO A 20 -4.63 7.79 15.69
CA PRO A 20 -5.14 7.88 17.06
C PRO A 20 -6.65 7.61 17.19
N SER A 21 -7.42 7.73 16.11
CA SER A 21 -8.86 7.42 16.11
C SER A 21 -9.16 5.92 16.28
N GLY A 22 -8.19 5.04 16.03
CA GLY A 22 -8.40 3.60 15.97
C GLY A 22 -9.06 3.12 14.66
N ASP A 23 -9.28 4.02 13.70
CA ASP A 23 -9.76 3.65 12.37
C ASP A 23 -8.75 2.76 11.64
N PRO A 24 -9.19 1.91 10.71
CA PRO A 24 -8.29 1.14 9.85
C PRO A 24 -7.26 2.03 9.16
N ASP A 25 -6.00 1.61 9.18
CA ASP A 25 -4.85 2.42 8.80
C ASP A 25 -3.70 1.64 8.14
N LEU A 26 -3.87 0.33 7.98
CA LEU A 26 -2.94 -0.54 7.27
C LEU A 26 -3.71 -1.46 6.30
N ALA A 27 -3.32 -1.45 5.03
CA ALA A 27 -3.82 -2.34 4.00
C ALA A 27 -2.70 -3.17 3.38
N LEU A 28 -3.05 -4.36 2.92
CA LEU A 28 -2.19 -5.23 2.14
C LEU A 28 -2.99 -5.74 0.94
N VAL A 29 -2.44 -5.61 -0.26
CA VAL A 29 -2.97 -6.20 -1.49
C VAL A 29 -1.89 -7.11 -2.04
N THR A 30 -2.23 -8.36 -2.40
CA THR A 30 -1.23 -9.34 -2.84
C THR A 30 -1.81 -10.37 -3.79
N THR A 31 -0.93 -10.99 -4.57
CA THR A 31 -1.24 -12.23 -5.28
C THR A 31 -1.54 -13.36 -4.29
N ILE A 32 -2.46 -14.25 -4.66
CA ILE A 32 -2.89 -15.34 -3.77
C ILE A 32 -1.77 -16.31 -3.40
N ASP A 33 -0.76 -16.47 -4.27
CA ASP A 33 0.33 -17.43 -4.13
C ASP A 33 1.68 -16.77 -3.80
N GLY A 34 1.70 -15.46 -3.52
CA GLY A 34 2.91 -14.71 -3.21
C GLY A 34 3.89 -14.57 -4.39
N LYS A 35 3.52 -15.03 -5.59
CA LYS A 35 4.40 -14.91 -6.76
C LYS A 35 4.29 -13.52 -7.34
N ALA A 36 5.45 -12.97 -7.69
CA ALA A 36 5.52 -11.68 -8.35
C ALA A 36 4.95 -11.76 -9.78
N VAL A 37 4.09 -10.82 -10.11
CA VAL A 37 3.47 -10.64 -11.44
C VAL A 37 3.98 -9.35 -12.07
N PRO A 38 3.84 -9.16 -13.40
CA PRO A 38 4.15 -7.90 -14.04
C PRO A 38 3.43 -6.73 -13.36
N ALA A 39 4.16 -5.68 -13.04
CA ALA A 39 3.69 -4.51 -12.32
C ALA A 39 4.20 -3.23 -12.99
N ALA A 40 3.33 -2.23 -13.02
CA ALA A 40 3.67 -0.88 -13.48
C ALA A 40 3.20 0.12 -12.43
N ALA A 41 3.99 1.16 -12.20
CA ALA A 41 3.64 2.23 -11.28
C ALA A 41 4.09 3.58 -11.83
N VAL A 42 3.32 4.60 -11.46
CA VAL A 42 3.67 6.00 -11.67
C VAL A 42 3.74 6.68 -10.31
N PHE A 43 4.64 7.63 -10.16
CA PHE A 43 4.97 8.22 -8.87
C PHE A 43 5.12 9.72 -9.01
N THR A 44 4.91 10.45 -7.91
CA THR A 44 5.10 11.90 -7.85
C THR A 44 6.42 12.36 -8.48
N SER A 45 6.36 13.45 -9.26
CA SER A 45 7.54 14.14 -9.77
C SER A 45 8.03 15.24 -8.80
N ASN A 46 7.43 15.34 -7.61
CA ASN A 46 7.86 16.29 -6.60
C ASN A 46 9.31 16.00 -6.16
N LEU A 47 10.14 17.03 -6.04
CA LEU A 47 11.54 16.90 -5.61
C LEU A 47 11.66 16.38 -4.16
N ALA A 48 10.70 16.70 -3.30
CA ALA A 48 10.60 16.20 -1.93
C ALA A 48 9.81 14.88 -1.87
N THR A 49 10.26 13.86 -2.61
CA THR A 49 9.62 12.53 -2.61
C THR A 49 9.68 11.89 -1.22
N ALA A 50 8.58 11.29 -0.79
CA ALA A 50 8.55 10.49 0.44
C ALA A 50 9.40 9.21 0.30
N ALA A 51 9.90 8.69 1.44
CA ALA A 51 10.66 7.45 1.50
C ALA A 51 9.99 6.25 0.78
N PRO A 52 8.68 5.96 0.95
CA PRO A 52 8.04 4.82 0.26
C PRO A 52 8.04 4.93 -1.27
N VAL A 53 8.06 6.14 -1.82
CA VAL A 53 8.20 6.35 -3.27
C VAL A 53 9.59 5.92 -3.74
N GLN A 54 10.63 6.25 -2.98
CA GLN A 54 12.01 5.88 -3.32
C GLN A 54 12.21 4.36 -3.26
N VAL A 55 11.71 3.72 -2.20
CA VAL A 55 11.75 2.26 -2.02
C VAL A 55 11.00 1.55 -3.16
N SER A 56 9.74 1.91 -3.41
CA SER A 56 8.94 1.26 -4.46
C SER A 56 9.53 1.45 -5.87
N ARG A 57 10.15 2.60 -6.16
CA ARG A 57 10.88 2.82 -7.42
C ARG A 57 12.11 1.90 -7.52
N ALA A 58 12.87 1.77 -6.45
CA ALA A 58 14.05 0.91 -6.41
C ALA A 58 13.66 -0.58 -6.57
N HIS A 59 12.61 -1.02 -5.88
CA HIS A 59 12.06 -2.37 -5.97
C HIS A 59 11.63 -2.71 -7.39
N LEU A 60 10.81 -1.87 -8.05
CA LEU A 60 10.41 -2.09 -9.43
C LEU A 60 11.60 -2.12 -10.41
N ALA A 61 12.64 -1.32 -10.18
CA ALA A 61 13.84 -1.36 -11.00
C ALA A 61 14.62 -2.68 -10.80
N ALA A 62 14.79 -3.10 -9.54
CA ALA A 62 15.50 -4.33 -9.19
C ALA A 62 14.80 -5.59 -9.70
N THR A 63 13.47 -5.61 -9.67
CA THR A 63 12.66 -6.76 -10.10
C THR A 63 12.27 -6.73 -11.58
N GLN A 64 12.76 -5.74 -12.34
CA GLN A 64 12.41 -5.54 -13.75
C GLN A 64 10.90 -5.41 -13.97
N GLY A 65 10.23 -4.64 -13.11
CA GLY A 65 8.80 -4.37 -13.19
C GLY A 65 7.93 -5.53 -12.71
N ARG A 66 8.31 -6.18 -11.60
CA ARG A 66 7.52 -7.26 -11.01
C ARG A 66 7.23 -7.02 -9.53
N ALA A 67 6.01 -7.32 -9.10
CA ALA A 67 5.62 -7.23 -7.69
C ALA A 67 4.62 -8.32 -7.32
N ALA A 68 4.68 -8.79 -6.08
CA ALA A 68 3.76 -9.76 -5.48
C ALA A 68 2.76 -9.09 -4.53
N ALA A 69 3.10 -7.93 -3.97
CA ALA A 69 2.25 -7.23 -3.02
C ALA A 69 2.47 -5.72 -3.01
N VAL A 70 1.49 -5.01 -2.45
CA VAL A 70 1.59 -3.61 -2.04
C VAL A 70 1.12 -3.49 -0.60
N VAL A 71 1.99 -3.00 0.30
CA VAL A 71 1.64 -2.64 1.67
C VAL A 71 1.36 -1.13 1.74
N LEU A 72 0.19 -0.75 2.26
CA LEU A 72 -0.26 0.64 2.29
C LEU A 72 -0.58 1.07 3.72
N SER A 73 -0.03 2.20 4.16
CA SER A 73 -0.30 2.79 5.46
C SER A 73 -0.96 4.17 5.32
N SER A 74 -1.83 4.53 6.26
CA SER A 74 -2.46 5.85 6.31
C SER A 74 -2.41 6.46 7.71
N GLY A 75 -2.42 7.80 7.78
CA GLY A 75 -2.20 8.57 9.01
C GLY A 75 -0.79 9.17 9.12
N ASN A 76 0.21 8.53 8.51
CA ASN A 76 1.57 9.03 8.41
C ASN A 76 2.10 8.84 6.98
N ALA A 77 2.68 9.89 6.37
CA ALA A 77 3.18 9.85 4.99
C ALA A 77 4.59 9.27 4.85
N ASN A 78 5.33 9.13 5.94
CA ASN A 78 6.76 8.81 5.94
C ASN A 78 7.54 9.68 4.94
N ALA A 79 7.26 10.99 4.98
CA ALA A 79 7.85 11.99 4.12
C ALA A 79 8.70 12.96 4.93
N ALA A 80 9.80 13.43 4.36
CA ALA A 80 10.80 14.26 5.05
C ALA A 80 11.41 13.60 6.31
N THR A 81 11.60 12.27 6.26
CA THR A 81 12.09 11.42 7.36
C THR A 81 13.50 10.86 7.14
N GLY A 82 14.18 11.25 6.05
CA GLY A 82 15.55 10.88 5.75
C GLY A 82 15.79 9.36 5.64
N GLU A 83 17.03 8.94 5.90
CA GLU A 83 17.45 7.53 5.82
C GLU A 83 16.66 6.62 6.77
N ARG A 84 16.28 7.12 7.95
CA ARG A 84 15.41 6.36 8.86
C ARG A 84 14.07 6.05 8.21
N GLY A 85 13.43 7.03 7.57
CA GLY A 85 12.18 6.80 6.86
C GLY A 85 12.31 5.76 5.75
N LYS A 86 13.44 5.75 5.04
CA LYS A 86 13.74 4.73 4.03
C LYS A 86 13.87 3.35 4.66
N ALA A 87 14.64 3.21 5.74
CA ALA A 87 14.77 1.96 6.47
C ALA A 87 13.43 1.44 7.03
N ASP A 88 12.58 2.35 7.55
CA ASP A 88 11.24 2.02 8.05
C ASP A 88 10.35 1.47 6.91
N ALA A 89 10.43 2.07 5.71
CA ALA A 89 9.70 1.60 4.53
C ALA A 89 10.20 0.23 4.02
N GLU A 90 11.52 0.02 3.97
CA GLU A 90 12.13 -1.28 3.67
C GLU A 90 11.70 -2.35 4.67
N ARG A 91 11.62 -1.99 5.96
CA ARG A 91 11.18 -2.90 7.02
C ARG A 91 9.72 -3.33 6.82
N MET A 92 8.83 -2.41 6.41
CA MET A 92 7.45 -2.77 6.06
C MET A 92 7.40 -3.78 4.90
N CYS A 93 8.21 -3.59 3.86
CA CYS A 93 8.32 -4.53 2.75
C CYS A 93 8.79 -5.90 3.22
N ALA A 94 9.85 -5.95 4.03
CA ALA A 94 10.40 -7.19 4.57
C ALA A 94 9.40 -7.95 5.46
N LEU A 95 8.63 -7.25 6.31
CA LEU A 95 7.60 -7.87 7.15
C LEU A 95 6.49 -8.50 6.31
N ALA A 96 6.04 -7.81 5.26
CA ALA A 96 5.02 -8.35 4.36
C ALA A 96 5.56 -9.53 3.55
N ALA A 97 6.79 -9.42 3.05
CA ALA A 97 7.46 -10.45 2.26
C ALA A 97 7.65 -11.76 3.05
N ASP A 98 8.09 -11.68 4.31
CA ASP A 98 8.23 -12.81 5.22
C ASP A 98 6.90 -13.58 5.38
N GLY A 99 5.81 -12.86 5.66
CA GLY A 99 4.48 -13.46 5.79
C GLY A 99 3.89 -14.00 4.48
N LEU A 100 4.34 -13.50 3.33
CA LEU A 100 3.87 -13.91 2.01
C LEU A 100 4.74 -14.98 1.34
N GLY A 101 5.93 -15.25 1.88
CA GLY A 101 6.90 -16.17 1.27
C GLY A 101 7.46 -15.66 -0.05
N CYS A 102 7.67 -14.35 -0.18
CA CYS A 102 8.29 -13.72 -1.35
C CYS A 102 9.53 -12.91 -0.96
N GLU A 103 10.31 -12.46 -1.95
CA GLU A 103 11.43 -11.54 -1.68
C GLU A 103 10.92 -10.13 -1.31
N PRO A 104 11.60 -9.41 -0.40
CA PRO A 104 11.27 -8.03 -0.03
C PRO A 104 11.14 -7.08 -1.22
N GLU A 105 11.99 -7.22 -2.24
CA GLU A 105 12.00 -6.40 -3.44
C GLU A 105 10.75 -6.59 -4.30
N HIS A 106 10.00 -7.70 -4.12
CA HIS A 106 8.71 -7.91 -4.77
C HIS A 106 7.54 -7.23 -4.05
N VAL A 107 7.77 -6.56 -2.91
CA VAL A 107 6.74 -5.81 -2.18
C VAL A 107 6.91 -4.33 -2.44
N LEU A 108 5.85 -3.66 -2.90
CA LEU A 108 5.82 -2.20 -2.98
C LEU A 108 5.21 -1.61 -1.69
N VAL A 109 5.56 -0.37 -1.37
CA VAL A 109 5.10 0.31 -0.16
C VAL A 109 4.54 1.69 -0.47
N CYS A 110 3.40 2.00 0.16
CA CYS A 110 2.74 3.29 0.09
C CYS A 110 2.45 3.82 1.50
N SER A 111 2.62 5.12 1.70
CA SER A 111 2.25 5.79 2.96
C SER A 111 1.61 7.13 2.67
N THR A 112 0.63 7.54 3.48
CA THR A 112 -0.07 8.81 3.33
C THR A 112 -0.52 9.38 4.66
N GLY A 113 -0.40 10.70 4.86
CA GLY A 113 -0.79 11.34 6.12
C GLY A 113 0.17 12.47 6.50
N LEU A 114 0.49 12.58 7.79
CA LEU A 114 1.35 13.63 8.31
C LEU A 114 2.78 13.53 7.74
N ILE A 115 3.38 14.68 7.45
CA ILE A 115 4.75 14.84 6.92
C ILE A 115 5.68 15.26 8.07
N GLY A 116 6.92 14.76 8.08
CA GLY A 116 7.94 15.13 9.08
C GLY A 116 7.88 14.32 10.38
N PHE A 117 7.05 13.27 10.44
CA PHE A 117 6.93 12.37 11.59
C PHE A 117 7.40 10.97 11.21
N TYR A 118 8.18 10.33 12.07
CA TYR A 118 8.59 8.94 11.86
C TYR A 118 7.40 7.98 11.96
N LEU A 119 7.48 6.87 11.24
CA LEU A 119 6.47 5.82 11.33
C LEU A 119 6.47 5.21 12.75
N PRO A 120 5.30 4.89 13.32
CA PRO A 120 5.21 4.16 14.58
C PRO A 120 5.56 2.69 14.35
N MET A 121 6.85 2.37 14.18
CA MET A 121 7.28 1.05 13.73
C MET A 121 6.83 -0.10 14.64
N ALA A 122 6.70 0.09 15.95
CA ALA A 122 6.17 -0.94 16.84
C ALA A 122 4.73 -1.38 16.47
N ALA A 123 3.90 -0.44 16.00
CA ALA A 123 2.56 -0.72 15.50
C ALA A 123 2.61 -1.49 14.17
N LEU A 124 3.55 -1.15 13.29
CA LEU A 124 3.71 -1.81 11.99
C LEU A 124 4.35 -3.20 12.10
N GLU A 125 5.29 -3.40 13.02
CA GLU A 125 5.95 -4.69 13.27
C GLU A 125 4.99 -5.76 13.76
N SER A 126 3.92 -5.37 14.46
CA SER A 126 2.82 -6.26 14.83
C SER A 126 1.69 -6.25 13.80
N GLY A 127 1.39 -5.08 13.22
CA GLY A 127 0.30 -4.87 12.27
C GLY A 127 0.48 -5.56 10.93
N VAL A 128 1.67 -5.50 10.32
CA VAL A 128 1.91 -6.11 9.01
C VAL A 128 1.73 -7.64 9.04
N PRO A 129 2.33 -8.38 10.00
CA PRO A 129 2.02 -9.80 10.14
C PRO A 129 0.54 -10.08 10.41
N ALA A 130 -0.14 -9.26 11.22
CA ALA A 130 -1.58 -9.40 11.47
C ALA A 130 -2.44 -9.14 10.21
N ALA A 131 -2.01 -8.25 9.31
CA ALA A 131 -2.69 -8.01 8.05
C ALA A 131 -2.53 -9.21 7.10
N VAL A 132 -1.35 -9.86 7.10
CA VAL A 132 -1.11 -11.10 6.33
C VAL A 132 -2.08 -12.21 6.73
N THR A 133 -2.31 -12.41 8.03
CA THR A 133 -3.23 -13.46 8.51
C THR A 133 -4.70 -13.18 8.19
N GLN A 134 -5.05 -11.93 7.91
CA GLN A 134 -6.42 -11.49 7.58
C GLN A 134 -6.67 -11.34 6.07
N LEU A 135 -5.73 -11.75 5.22
CA LEU A 135 -5.90 -11.69 3.77
C LEU A 135 -7.09 -12.54 3.32
N ALA A 136 -8.04 -11.92 2.63
CA ALA A 136 -9.24 -12.57 2.14
C ALA A 136 -9.50 -12.24 0.66
N ALA A 137 -10.18 -13.16 -0.05
CA ALA A 137 -10.59 -12.95 -1.43
C ALA A 137 -11.62 -11.81 -1.58
N ASP A 138 -12.38 -11.53 -0.52
CA ASP A 138 -13.34 -10.44 -0.43
C ASP A 138 -12.85 -9.26 0.42
N GLY A 139 -11.58 -9.22 0.84
CA GLY A 139 -11.02 -8.19 1.72
C GLY A 139 -10.73 -6.84 1.04
N GLY A 140 -11.06 -6.71 -0.25
CA GLY A 140 -10.88 -5.49 -1.02
C GLY A 140 -11.58 -4.23 -0.47
N PRO A 141 -12.83 -4.29 0.05
CA PRO A 141 -13.48 -3.15 0.71
C PRO A 141 -12.75 -2.71 1.98
N SER A 142 -12.29 -3.65 2.81
CA SER A 142 -11.53 -3.33 4.03
C SER A 142 -10.22 -2.63 3.71
N ALA A 143 -9.50 -3.07 2.66
CA ALA A 143 -8.30 -2.38 2.18
C ALA A 143 -8.59 -0.95 1.71
N ALA A 144 -9.72 -0.73 1.02
CA ALA A 144 -10.14 0.60 0.57
C ALA A 144 -10.44 1.55 1.74
N GLU A 145 -11.00 1.04 2.84
CA GLU A 145 -11.22 1.82 4.07
C GLU A 145 -9.90 2.17 4.75
N ALA A 146 -8.97 1.21 4.85
CA ALA A 146 -7.72 1.38 5.58
C ALA A 146 -6.73 2.39 4.96
N ILE A 147 -6.86 2.72 3.67
CA ILE A 147 -5.99 3.73 3.02
C ILE A 147 -6.51 5.17 3.17
N ARG A 148 -7.71 5.37 3.72
CA ARG A 148 -8.33 6.70 3.85
C ARG A 148 -7.58 7.61 4.80
N THR A 149 -7.66 8.92 4.54
CA THR A 149 -7.23 9.97 5.47
C THR A 149 -8.39 10.92 5.73
N THR A 150 -8.42 12.08 5.08
CA THR A 150 -9.53 13.05 5.11
C THR A 150 -10.65 12.69 4.14
N ASP A 151 -10.56 11.54 3.47
CA ASP A 151 -11.58 11.01 2.58
C ASP A 151 -12.90 10.78 3.33
N THR A 152 -14.03 11.24 2.78
CA THR A 152 -15.36 11.05 3.41
C THR A 152 -15.96 9.66 3.18
N HIS A 153 -15.46 8.91 2.20
CA HIS A 153 -15.87 7.55 1.85
C HIS A 153 -14.72 6.81 1.15
N ALA A 154 -14.73 5.47 1.20
CA ALA A 154 -13.83 4.64 0.42
C ALA A 154 -14.14 4.71 -1.08
N LYS A 155 -13.10 4.77 -1.91
CA LYS A 155 -13.21 4.81 -3.38
C LYS A 155 -12.74 3.48 -3.95
N GLN A 156 -13.62 2.82 -4.68
CA GLN A 156 -13.40 1.48 -5.22
C GLN A 156 -14.05 1.37 -6.60
N THR A 157 -13.47 0.57 -7.49
CA THR A 157 -14.04 0.29 -8.81
C THR A 157 -13.79 -1.15 -9.23
N LEU A 158 -14.67 -1.67 -10.10
CA LEU A 158 -14.46 -2.89 -10.86
C LEU A 158 -15.01 -2.66 -12.26
N VAL A 159 -14.17 -2.91 -13.27
CA VAL A 159 -14.55 -2.90 -14.68
C VAL A 159 -14.36 -4.31 -15.22
N ASN A 160 -15.42 -4.88 -15.81
CA ASN A 160 -15.34 -6.16 -16.51
C ASN A 160 -15.22 -5.91 -18.01
N GLY A 161 -14.28 -6.59 -18.65
CA GLY A 161 -14.14 -6.64 -20.10
C GLY A 161 -14.38 -8.06 -20.63
N ASN A 162 -14.16 -8.26 -21.92
CA ASN A 162 -14.28 -9.59 -22.52
C ASN A 162 -13.11 -10.48 -22.10
N GLY A 163 -13.31 -11.33 -21.10
CA GLY A 163 -12.31 -12.28 -20.59
C GLY A 163 -11.34 -11.73 -19.54
N PHE A 164 -11.53 -10.48 -19.08
CA PHE A 164 -10.70 -9.88 -18.03
C PHE A 164 -11.51 -8.98 -17.09
N ALA A 165 -10.93 -8.68 -15.93
CA ALA A 165 -11.47 -7.72 -14.97
C ALA A 165 -10.34 -6.80 -14.47
N VAL A 166 -10.67 -5.55 -14.21
CA VAL A 166 -9.79 -4.55 -13.61
C VAL A 166 -10.46 -4.02 -12.36
N GLY A 167 -9.89 -4.32 -11.21
CA GLY A 167 -10.33 -3.81 -9.91
C GLY A 167 -9.38 -2.72 -9.43
N GLY A 168 -9.87 -1.78 -8.65
CA GLY A 168 -9.02 -0.76 -8.06
C GLY A 168 -9.58 -0.14 -6.79
N ILE A 169 -8.68 0.35 -5.95
CA ILE A 169 -8.96 1.18 -4.78
C ILE A 169 -8.16 2.48 -4.90
N ALA A 170 -8.71 3.58 -4.40
CA ALA A 170 -8.03 4.86 -4.41
C ALA A 170 -8.34 5.69 -3.18
N LYS A 171 -7.43 6.61 -2.86
CA LYS A 171 -7.65 7.64 -1.83
C LYS A 171 -7.03 8.97 -2.25
N GLY A 172 -7.46 10.02 -1.58
CA GLY A 172 -7.11 11.40 -1.87
C GLY A 172 -8.39 12.24 -1.86
N ALA A 173 -8.43 13.24 -1.00
CA ALA A 173 -9.53 14.21 -0.91
C ALA A 173 -9.04 15.65 -0.71
N ALA A 174 -7.79 15.84 -0.27
CA ALA A 174 -7.13 17.12 -0.09
C ALA A 174 -5.66 16.99 -0.53
N MET A 175 -4.97 18.11 -0.77
CA MET A 175 -3.63 18.15 -1.39
C MET A 175 -3.62 17.48 -2.78
N LEU A 176 -4.69 17.68 -3.55
CA LEU A 176 -4.90 17.11 -4.89
C LEU A 176 -4.75 18.19 -5.97
N ALA A 177 -3.54 18.32 -6.50
CA ALA A 177 -3.30 18.90 -7.81
C ALA A 177 -2.53 17.83 -8.61
N PRO A 178 -3.21 16.98 -9.39
CA PRO A 178 -2.60 15.77 -9.93
C PRO A 178 -1.61 16.11 -11.06
N ASN A 179 -0.39 16.48 -10.66
CA ASN A 179 0.86 16.02 -11.27
C ASN A 179 1.46 14.92 -10.35
N MET A 180 0.59 13.96 -9.97
CA MET A 180 0.85 12.86 -9.04
C MET A 180 1.26 13.27 -7.60
N ALA A 181 0.56 14.21 -6.94
CA ALA A 181 0.71 14.42 -5.48
C ALA A 181 -0.34 13.62 -4.67
N THR A 182 0.08 13.10 -3.49
CA THR A 182 -0.64 12.48 -2.34
C THR A 182 -1.78 11.47 -2.58
N MET A 183 -2.12 11.17 -3.82
CA MET A 183 -3.02 10.09 -4.22
C MET A 183 -2.32 8.75 -4.06
N LEU A 184 -3.02 7.78 -3.45
CA LEU A 184 -2.63 6.37 -3.54
C LEU A 184 -3.71 5.64 -4.34
N ALA A 185 -3.29 4.81 -5.27
CA ALA A 185 -4.17 3.92 -6.01
C ALA A 185 -3.46 2.59 -6.30
N VAL A 186 -4.22 1.50 -6.17
CA VAL A 186 -3.81 0.12 -6.46
C VAL A 186 -4.94 -0.55 -7.23
#